data_AF-A0AAU2XRR3-F1
#
_entry.id   AF-A0AAU2XRR3-F1
#
_cell.length_a   1.000
_cell.length_b   1.000
_cell.length_c   1.000
_cell.angle_alpha   90.00
_cell.angle_beta   90.00
_cell.angle_gamma   90.00
#
_symmetry.space_group_name_H-M   'P 1'
#
loop_
_entity.id
_entity.type
_entity.pdbx_description
1 polymer ?
#
loop_
_entity_poly.entity_id
_entity_poly.type
_entity_poly.pdbx_seq_one_letter_code
_entity_poly.pdbx_strand_id
1 'polypeptide(L)'
;MSAPPPPGPHRPQDPQGPYPQGQYGDPQGPHAAPGPYPYQPWGQGYSPYNRPAPVNGVAVASLVLGILCLLPAAGLVLGLIALGQIRRNGERGRSMAVTGAVLSSLGLALWVAALASGALLDVWSGFRDAAGDKGSAYSLTKGQCFDSPSGSLGGVTYDVDKVPCDRQHDAEVFAAFKLTGGVGYPGDGKVTEAADARCYALRYDYAMDAWAVPQDVDVYFLTPTRQSWRLGDREVTCLFGNTHEKAGLKGSLRNDGRTLDADQVAYLKAVNVENAAMDGQPVDSPDDDLRGSREWAAQMSGALTEEAAKLRDHPWPAGAKKPVAKVVAQVEAVRREWARAAAADDANSYYDSYDRAMVLSNPDTAVTARKALGLATTPPSSEDRDSGGGGGGSGSALEV
;
A
#
# COMPACT_ATOMS: atom_id res chain seq x y z
N MET A 1 -27.62 13.14 26.71
CA MET A 1 -26.77 13.62 25.60
C MET A 1 -26.44 15.07 25.91
N SER A 2 -25.16 15.42 26.04
CA SER A 2 -24.72 16.77 26.40
C SER A 2 -23.60 17.20 25.45
N ALA A 3 -23.72 18.38 24.85
CA ALA A 3 -22.80 18.86 23.81
C ALA A 3 -21.52 19.48 24.39
N PRO A 4 -20.37 19.43 23.68
CA PRO A 4 -19.13 20.09 24.08
C PRO A 4 -19.15 21.60 23.75
N PRO A 5 -18.34 22.42 24.46
CA PRO A 5 -18.26 23.88 24.26
C PRO A 5 -17.36 24.29 23.07
N PRO A 6 -17.52 25.52 22.54
CA PRO A 6 -16.80 25.99 21.35
C PRO A 6 -15.35 26.47 21.62
N PRO A 7 -14.46 26.48 20.61
CA PRO A 7 -13.09 26.99 20.74
C PRO A 7 -13.00 28.53 20.86
N GLY A 8 -12.01 29.01 21.62
CA GLY A 8 -11.69 30.45 21.75
C GLY A 8 -10.73 30.97 20.66
N PRO A 9 -10.63 32.31 20.48
CA PRO A 9 -9.89 32.92 19.37
C PRO A 9 -8.37 32.94 19.55
N HIS A 10 -7.65 32.77 18.44
CA HIS A 10 -6.18 32.81 18.38
C HIS A 10 -5.62 34.24 18.46
N ARG A 11 -4.46 34.40 19.11
CA ARG A 11 -3.66 35.64 19.08
C ARG A 11 -2.66 35.64 17.90
N PRO A 12 -2.46 36.77 17.19
CA PRO A 12 -1.38 36.92 16.23
C PRO A 12 0.01 36.92 16.89
N GLN A 13 1.04 36.54 16.13
CA GLN A 13 2.46 36.68 16.50
C GLN A 13 3.08 37.85 15.71
N ASP A 14 3.82 38.72 16.40
CA ASP A 14 4.49 39.86 15.79
C ASP A 14 5.84 39.48 15.11
N PRO A 15 6.20 40.08 13.94
CA PRO A 15 7.49 39.81 13.28
C PRO A 15 8.68 40.51 13.94
N GLN A 16 9.84 39.85 13.97
CA GLN A 16 11.11 40.41 14.45
C GLN A 16 11.74 41.36 13.42
N GLY A 17 12.21 42.53 13.87
CA GLY A 17 12.89 43.53 13.04
C GLY A 17 14.42 43.35 12.92
N PRO A 18 15.06 43.91 11.87
CA PRO A 18 16.49 43.70 11.59
C PRO A 18 17.42 44.76 12.21
N TYR A 19 18.68 44.36 12.44
CA TYR A 19 19.75 45.16 13.07
C TYR A 19 20.49 46.07 12.06
N PRO A 20 20.98 47.27 12.46
CA PRO A 20 21.53 48.26 11.52
C PRO A 20 23.02 48.09 11.21
N GLN A 21 23.44 48.52 10.01
CA GLN A 21 24.86 48.77 9.67
C GLN A 21 25.27 50.21 10.01
N GLY A 22 26.54 50.39 10.41
CA GLY A 22 27.14 51.70 10.67
C GLY A 22 27.75 52.34 9.42
N GLN A 23 27.68 53.67 9.34
CA GLN A 23 28.17 54.48 8.21
C GLN A 23 29.23 55.48 8.67
N TYR A 24 30.28 55.65 7.85
CA TYR A 24 31.40 56.59 8.08
C TYR A 24 31.05 58.03 7.66
N GLY A 25 31.62 59.03 8.35
CA GLY A 25 31.58 60.45 7.99
C GLY A 25 32.53 61.29 8.86
N ASP A 26 33.22 62.26 8.26
CA ASP A 26 34.40 62.97 8.82
C ASP A 26 34.15 64.52 8.93
N PRO A 27 35.12 65.44 9.00
CA PRO A 27 35.43 66.24 10.21
C PRO A 27 35.12 67.76 10.14
N GLN A 28 35.20 68.45 11.29
CA GLN A 28 35.65 69.86 11.41
C GLN A 28 35.95 70.27 12.88
N GLY A 29 37.02 71.08 13.11
CA GLY A 29 37.36 71.71 14.41
C GLY A 29 36.94 73.19 14.47
N PRO A 30 37.63 74.12 15.17
CA PRO A 30 38.79 74.00 16.07
C PRO A 30 38.61 74.75 17.44
N HIS A 31 39.72 75.18 18.08
CA HIS A 31 39.89 75.97 19.33
C HIS A 31 40.01 75.12 20.64
N ALA A 32 40.81 75.44 21.68
CA ALA A 32 41.90 76.43 21.90
C ALA A 32 42.86 75.99 23.07
N ALA A 33 43.77 76.85 23.52
CA ALA A 33 44.75 76.69 24.64
C ALA A 33 44.45 77.69 25.80
N PRO A 34 45.18 77.81 26.96
CA PRO A 34 46.55 77.35 27.29
C PRO A 34 46.86 76.89 28.76
N GLY A 35 48.11 76.45 29.01
CA GLY A 35 48.77 76.61 30.33
C GLY A 35 49.20 75.32 31.07
N PRO A 36 50.22 75.39 31.97
CA PRO A 36 51.34 74.45 31.88
C PRO A 36 51.73 73.70 33.18
N TYR A 37 52.85 72.96 33.06
CA TYR A 37 53.76 72.39 34.09
C TYR A 37 53.85 70.84 34.15
N PRO A 38 55.05 70.28 34.46
CA PRO A 38 55.45 68.97 33.96
C PRO A 38 55.38 67.86 35.02
N TYR A 39 55.10 66.64 34.56
CA TYR A 39 55.41 65.41 35.30
C TYR A 39 56.01 64.37 34.35
N GLN A 40 57.12 63.76 34.74
CA GLN A 40 57.82 62.70 34.00
C GLN A 40 57.31 61.33 34.48
N PRO A 41 56.65 60.52 33.64
CA PRO A 41 56.29 59.14 33.97
C PRO A 41 57.27 58.15 33.32
N TRP A 42 57.67 57.15 34.09
CA TRP A 42 58.50 56.03 33.63
C TRP A 42 57.82 55.22 32.51
N GLY A 43 58.44 55.18 31.33
CA GLY A 43 57.97 54.42 30.17
C GLY A 43 58.28 52.93 30.24
N GLN A 44 57.55 52.17 31.06
CA GLN A 44 57.39 50.72 30.84
C GLN A 44 56.47 50.52 29.62
N GLY A 45 57.05 50.03 28.52
CA GLY A 45 56.37 49.92 27.22
C GLY A 45 55.28 48.84 27.18
N TYR A 46 54.08 49.17 27.65
CA TYR A 46 52.89 48.34 27.44
C TYR A 46 52.46 48.42 25.98
N SER A 47 52.50 47.30 25.26
CA SER A 47 52.10 47.22 23.84
C SER A 47 50.66 46.68 23.71
N PRO A 48 49.66 47.54 23.43
CA PRO A 48 48.32 47.07 23.08
C PRO A 48 48.33 46.50 21.65
N TYR A 49 47.52 45.46 21.42
CA TYR A 49 47.40 44.69 20.15
C TYR A 49 48.47 43.63 19.86
N ASN A 50 48.55 42.62 20.73
CA ASN A 50 48.89 41.26 20.30
C ASN A 50 47.75 40.70 19.42
N ARG A 51 47.75 41.01 18.12
CA ARG A 51 46.79 40.42 17.16
C ARG A 51 47.02 38.90 17.09
N PRO A 52 46.03 38.05 17.38
CA PRO A 52 46.15 36.61 17.15
C PRO A 52 46.53 36.33 15.70
N ALA A 53 47.61 35.57 15.48
CA ALA A 53 47.91 35.08 14.13
C ALA A 53 46.71 34.28 13.59
N PRO A 54 46.32 34.46 12.32
CA PRO A 54 45.13 33.83 11.75
C PRO A 54 45.21 32.30 11.84
N VAL A 55 44.05 31.68 11.94
CA VAL A 55 43.93 30.22 11.94
C VAL A 55 43.94 29.70 10.50
N ASN A 56 44.72 28.65 10.24
CA ASN A 56 44.82 28.06 8.91
C ASN A 56 43.50 27.34 8.54
N GLY A 57 42.84 27.79 7.47
CA GLY A 57 41.56 27.21 7.03
C GLY A 57 41.64 25.73 6.62
N VAL A 58 42.80 25.27 6.14
CA VAL A 58 43.05 23.86 5.79
C VAL A 58 43.13 22.98 7.05
N ALA A 59 43.63 23.52 8.16
CA ALA A 59 43.61 22.83 9.46
C ALA A 59 42.19 22.64 10.00
N VAL A 60 41.32 23.64 9.82
CA VAL A 60 39.88 23.53 10.16
C VAL A 60 39.18 22.52 9.26
N ALA A 61 39.43 22.57 7.94
CA ALA A 61 38.87 21.60 6.99
C ALA A 61 39.33 20.16 7.29
N SER A 62 40.60 19.94 7.62
CA SER A 62 41.12 18.63 8.04
C SER A 62 40.46 18.11 9.32
N LEU A 63 40.23 18.99 10.31
CA LEU A 63 39.54 18.63 11.55
C LEU A 63 38.07 18.25 11.28
N VAL A 64 37.34 19.04 10.50
CA VAL A 64 35.93 18.78 10.16
C VAL A 64 35.78 17.50 9.34
N LEU A 65 36.63 17.28 8.32
CA LEU A 65 36.60 16.06 7.52
C LEU A 65 37.02 14.81 8.32
N GLY A 66 37.97 14.95 9.25
CA GLY A 66 38.38 13.88 10.16
C GLY A 66 37.31 13.52 11.19
N ILE A 67 36.49 14.48 11.64
CA ILE A 67 35.35 14.25 12.54
C ILE A 67 34.16 13.64 11.80
N LEU A 68 33.85 14.13 10.58
CA LEU A 68 32.68 13.68 9.82
C LEU A 68 32.90 12.34 9.09
N CYS A 69 34.14 11.83 9.04
CA CYS A 69 34.51 10.50 8.52
C CYS A 69 34.10 10.20 7.04
N LEU A 70 33.59 11.19 6.31
CA LEU A 70 33.06 11.04 4.94
C LEU A 70 34.15 10.71 3.90
N LEU A 71 35.38 11.19 4.10
CA LEU A 71 36.53 10.94 3.22
C LEU A 71 37.85 10.92 4.05
N PRO A 72 38.16 9.85 4.82
CA PRO A 72 39.32 9.82 5.72
C PRO A 72 40.65 10.03 4.99
N ALA A 73 40.78 9.56 3.75
CA ALA A 73 41.97 9.81 2.92
C ALA A 73 42.18 11.31 2.60
N ALA A 74 41.10 12.05 2.32
CA ALA A 74 41.18 13.48 2.04
C ALA A 74 41.51 14.30 3.31
N GLY A 75 40.90 13.94 4.45
CA GLY A 75 41.18 14.57 5.75
C GLY A 75 42.65 14.43 6.18
N LEU A 76 43.26 13.26 5.91
CA LEU A 76 44.66 12.97 6.17
C LEU A 76 45.60 13.80 5.29
N VAL A 77 45.38 13.83 3.97
CA VAL A 77 46.20 14.61 3.01
C VAL A 77 46.15 16.10 3.33
N LEU A 78 44.95 16.65 3.60
CA LEU A 78 44.78 18.06 3.96
C LEU A 78 45.44 18.39 5.32
N GLY A 79 45.40 17.47 6.29
CA GLY A 79 46.08 17.65 7.57
C GLY A 79 47.60 17.75 7.44
N LEU A 80 48.20 16.90 6.61
CA LEU A 80 49.64 16.92 6.30
C LEU A 80 50.05 18.21 5.57
N ILE A 81 49.23 18.69 4.61
CA ILE A 81 49.47 19.96 3.91
C ILE A 81 49.37 21.15 4.88
N ALA A 82 48.34 21.18 5.75
CA ALA A 82 48.18 22.23 6.76
C ALA A 82 49.37 22.27 7.73
N LEU A 83 49.86 21.12 8.17
CA LEU A 83 51.09 21.02 8.99
C LEU A 83 52.33 21.60 8.29
N GLY A 84 52.44 21.40 6.97
CA GLY A 84 53.50 22.00 6.14
C GLY A 84 53.39 23.52 6.03
N GLN A 85 52.18 24.05 5.80
CA GLN A 85 51.90 25.49 5.71
C GLN A 85 52.16 26.19 7.06
N ILE A 86 51.59 25.65 8.15
CA ILE A 86 51.77 26.17 9.52
C ILE A 86 53.25 26.24 9.90
N ARG A 87 54.07 25.26 9.51
CA ARG A 87 55.52 25.25 9.77
C ARG A 87 56.30 26.32 9.00
N ARG A 88 55.82 26.74 7.82
CA ARG A 88 56.47 27.77 6.99
C ARG A 88 55.98 29.19 7.32
N ASN A 89 54.70 29.33 7.66
CA ASN A 89 54.04 30.64 7.77
C ASN A 89 53.83 31.10 9.23
N GLY A 90 54.02 30.23 10.23
CA GLY A 90 53.83 30.57 11.66
C GLY A 90 52.36 30.70 12.11
N GLU A 91 51.43 30.21 11.31
CA GLU A 91 49.97 30.29 11.54
C GLU A 91 49.50 29.46 12.75
N ARG A 92 48.35 29.83 13.34
CA ARG A 92 47.74 29.07 14.44
C ARG A 92 46.90 27.91 13.89
N GLY A 93 46.83 26.80 14.62
CA GLY A 93 46.05 25.61 14.25
C GLY A 93 46.80 24.28 14.25
N ARG A 94 48.07 24.24 14.67
CA ARG A 94 48.89 23.01 14.67
C ARG A 94 48.26 21.85 15.44
N SER A 95 47.61 22.11 16.57
CA SER A 95 46.87 21.11 17.34
C SER A 95 45.69 20.54 16.53
N MET A 96 44.89 21.39 15.90
CA MET A 96 43.74 21.01 15.08
C MET A 96 44.14 20.13 13.89
N ALA A 97 45.23 20.48 13.19
CA ALA A 97 45.76 19.70 12.08
C ALA A 97 46.30 18.32 12.52
N VAL A 98 46.95 18.23 13.69
CA VAL A 98 47.39 16.95 14.26
C VAL A 98 46.20 16.09 14.67
N THR A 99 45.21 16.66 15.37
CA THR A 99 43.99 15.93 15.76
C THR A 99 43.20 15.45 14.54
N GLY A 100 43.03 16.31 13.52
CA GLY A 100 42.37 15.94 12.26
C GLY A 100 43.10 14.81 11.53
N ALA A 101 44.43 14.85 11.46
CA ALA A 101 45.24 13.80 10.84
C ALA A 101 45.18 12.47 11.64
N VAL A 102 45.20 12.51 12.97
CA VAL A 102 45.10 11.31 13.83
C VAL A 102 43.72 10.67 13.72
N LEU A 103 42.64 11.46 13.81
CA LEU A 103 41.27 10.97 13.61
C LEU A 103 41.08 10.40 12.20
N SER A 104 41.60 11.08 11.18
CA SER A 104 41.57 10.58 9.79
C SER A 104 42.34 9.29 9.62
N SER A 105 43.49 9.12 10.29
CA SER A 105 44.29 7.88 10.26
C SER A 105 43.57 6.71 10.92
N LEU A 106 42.94 6.95 12.07
CA LEU A 106 42.14 5.95 12.77
C LEU A 106 40.89 5.58 11.97
N GLY A 107 40.21 6.57 11.39
CA GLY A 107 39.08 6.35 10.47
C GLY A 107 39.48 5.55 9.24
N LEU A 108 40.65 5.85 8.63
CA LEU A 108 41.18 5.08 7.50
C LEU A 108 41.50 3.63 7.90
N ALA A 109 42.12 3.41 9.05
CA ALA A 109 42.43 2.07 9.56
C ALA A 109 41.17 1.24 9.82
N LEU A 110 40.13 1.86 10.42
CA LEU A 110 38.82 1.24 10.61
C LEU A 110 38.11 0.95 9.27
N TRP A 111 38.19 1.84 8.29
CA TRP A 111 37.67 1.62 6.95
C TRP A 111 38.37 0.46 6.23
N VAL A 112 39.70 0.39 6.29
CA VAL A 112 40.47 -0.73 5.71
C VAL A 112 40.15 -2.04 6.42
N ALA A 113 40.00 -2.04 7.74
CA ALA A 113 39.56 -3.22 8.50
C ALA A 113 38.14 -3.66 8.12
N ALA A 114 37.20 -2.73 7.97
CA ALA A 114 35.81 -3.00 7.57
C ALA A 114 35.66 -3.46 6.11
N LEU A 115 36.57 -3.04 5.22
CA LEU A 115 36.67 -3.57 3.86
C LEU A 115 37.26 -4.98 3.86
N ALA A 116 38.30 -5.23 4.66
CA ALA A 116 38.95 -6.53 4.77
C ALA A 116 38.08 -7.59 5.47
N SER A 117 37.19 -7.19 6.38
CA SER A 117 36.27 -8.09 7.08
C SER A 117 34.95 -8.35 6.34
N GLY A 118 34.69 -7.65 5.23
CA GLY A 118 33.40 -7.72 4.54
C GLY A 118 32.26 -6.93 5.21
N ALA A 119 32.46 -6.38 6.41
CA ALA A 119 31.41 -5.67 7.15
C ALA A 119 30.81 -4.47 6.39
N LEU A 120 31.59 -3.83 5.51
CA LEU A 120 31.08 -2.78 4.62
C LEU A 120 30.17 -3.32 3.50
N LEU A 121 30.34 -4.58 3.08
CA LEU A 121 29.43 -5.24 2.14
C LEU A 121 28.13 -5.66 2.86
N ASP A 122 28.19 -6.12 4.11
CA ASP A 122 27.01 -6.46 4.91
C ASP A 122 26.18 -5.22 5.29
N VAL A 123 26.83 -4.09 5.60
CA VAL A 123 26.13 -2.82 5.81
C VAL A 123 25.56 -2.28 4.49
N TRP A 124 26.25 -2.50 3.36
CA TRP A 124 25.74 -2.10 2.04
C TRP A 124 24.60 -2.99 1.54
N SER A 125 24.62 -4.30 1.79
CA SER A 125 23.51 -5.21 1.50
C SER A 125 22.32 -4.87 2.40
N GLY A 126 22.52 -4.70 3.71
CA GLY A 126 21.46 -4.23 4.62
C GLY A 126 20.84 -2.90 4.20
N PHE A 127 21.65 -1.95 3.70
CA PHE A 127 21.13 -0.70 3.12
C PHE A 127 20.39 -0.93 1.80
N ARG A 128 20.81 -1.90 0.98
CA ARG A 128 20.13 -2.27 -0.28
C ARG A 128 18.82 -2.99 -0.05
N ASP A 129 18.74 -3.83 0.98
CA ASP A 129 17.55 -4.57 1.37
C ASP A 129 16.53 -3.63 2.05
N ALA A 130 17.01 -2.64 2.81
CA ALA A 130 16.20 -1.54 3.34
C ALA A 130 15.80 -0.49 2.28
N ALA A 131 16.48 -0.47 1.12
CA ALA A 131 16.13 0.34 -0.05
C ALA A 131 15.39 -0.47 -1.14
N GLY A 132 15.20 -1.78 -0.94
CA GLY A 132 14.30 -2.60 -1.73
C GLY A 132 12.85 -2.34 -1.32
N ASP A 133 11.90 -2.55 -2.23
CA ASP A 133 10.47 -2.34 -1.98
C ASP A 133 9.86 -3.52 -1.19
N LYS A 134 10.47 -3.82 -0.04
CA LYS A 134 9.90 -4.66 1.01
C LYS A 134 8.71 -3.89 1.57
N GLY A 135 7.53 -4.23 1.09
CA GLY A 135 6.29 -3.64 1.55
C GLY A 135 5.97 -4.17 2.94
N SER A 136 5.35 -3.33 3.77
CA SER A 136 4.51 -3.90 4.81
C SER A 136 3.17 -4.31 4.21
N ALA A 137 2.50 -5.30 4.80
CA ALA A 137 1.12 -5.66 4.48
C ALA A 137 0.18 -4.43 4.45
N TYR A 138 0.38 -3.49 5.39
CA TYR A 138 -0.33 -2.21 5.50
C TYR A 138 0.00 -1.17 4.40
N SER A 139 0.98 -1.44 3.54
CA SER A 139 1.37 -0.58 2.42
C SER A 139 0.85 -1.06 1.06
N LEU A 140 0.10 -2.17 1.06
CA LEU A 140 -0.51 -2.77 -0.12
C LEU A 140 -1.70 -1.95 -0.61
N THR A 141 -1.81 -1.81 -1.93
CA THR A 141 -2.85 -1.01 -2.60
C THR A 141 -3.44 -1.75 -3.79
N LYS A 142 -4.70 -1.45 -4.14
CA LYS A 142 -5.46 -2.10 -5.24
C LYS A 142 -4.69 -2.12 -6.57
N GLY A 143 -4.12 -3.27 -6.92
CA GLY A 143 -3.27 -3.48 -8.09
C GLY A 143 -1.82 -3.83 -7.83
N GLN A 144 -1.42 -3.98 -6.58
CA GLN A 144 -0.09 -4.49 -6.24
C GLN A 144 -0.11 -6.01 -6.10
N CYS A 145 0.94 -6.63 -6.60
CA CYS A 145 1.21 -8.05 -6.46
C CYS A 145 2.42 -8.22 -5.54
N PHE A 146 2.43 -9.32 -4.79
CA PHE A 146 3.50 -9.58 -3.82
C PHE A 146 3.72 -11.09 -3.62
N ASP A 147 4.91 -11.40 -3.12
CA ASP A 147 5.29 -12.72 -2.64
C ASP A 147 5.29 -12.73 -1.11
N SER A 148 4.84 -13.83 -0.52
CA SER A 148 4.89 -14.08 0.91
C SER A 148 6.27 -14.64 1.28
N PRO A 149 6.96 -14.14 2.32
CA PRO A 149 8.25 -14.70 2.75
C PRO A 149 8.20 -16.18 3.16
N SER A 150 7.02 -16.70 3.51
CA SER A 150 6.81 -18.12 3.82
C SER A 150 6.53 -18.98 2.57
N GLY A 151 6.25 -18.35 1.41
CA GLY A 151 5.72 -19.02 0.22
C GLY A 151 4.36 -19.68 0.46
N SER A 152 3.58 -19.16 1.41
CA SER A 152 2.17 -19.50 1.63
C SER A 152 1.42 -18.23 2.03
N LEU A 153 0.16 -18.13 1.61
CA LEU A 153 -0.76 -17.11 2.10
C LEU A 153 -1.28 -17.43 3.51
N GLY A 154 -1.02 -18.63 4.04
CA GLY A 154 -1.22 -18.96 5.45
C GLY A 154 -0.23 -18.22 6.35
N GLY A 155 -0.74 -17.37 7.24
CA GLY A 155 0.07 -16.63 8.22
C GLY A 155 1.00 -15.58 7.62
N VAL A 156 0.60 -14.90 6.53
CA VAL A 156 1.37 -13.77 5.95
C VAL A 156 1.63 -12.74 7.05
N THR A 157 2.92 -12.49 7.31
CA THR A 157 3.35 -11.58 8.36
C THR A 157 3.41 -10.13 7.86
N TYR A 158 3.89 -9.24 8.73
CA TYR A 158 4.03 -7.82 8.47
C TYR A 158 4.83 -7.47 7.21
N ASP A 159 5.72 -8.37 6.76
CA ASP A 159 6.63 -8.18 5.62
C ASP A 159 6.13 -8.94 4.38
N VAL A 160 6.05 -8.23 3.24
CA VAL A 160 5.72 -8.78 1.93
C VAL A 160 6.67 -8.23 0.86
N ASP A 161 7.13 -9.07 -0.06
CA ASP A 161 8.01 -8.63 -1.14
C ASP A 161 7.16 -8.22 -2.34
N LYS A 162 7.05 -6.91 -2.62
CA LYS A 162 6.26 -6.42 -3.77
C LYS A 162 6.94 -6.80 -5.08
N VAL A 163 6.18 -7.39 -5.99
CA VAL A 163 6.69 -7.84 -7.30
C VAL A 163 5.80 -7.35 -8.45
N PRO A 164 6.37 -7.16 -9.65
CA PRO A 164 5.59 -6.90 -10.84
C PRO A 164 4.60 -8.04 -11.15
N CYS A 165 3.33 -7.69 -11.33
CA CYS A 165 2.24 -8.63 -11.60
C CYS A 165 2.38 -9.42 -12.91
N ASP A 166 3.30 -9.04 -13.81
CA ASP A 166 3.59 -9.78 -15.06
C ASP A 166 4.47 -11.03 -14.83
N ARG A 167 5.04 -11.16 -13.63
CA ARG A 167 5.73 -12.38 -13.17
C ARG A 167 4.77 -13.29 -12.41
N GLN A 168 5.22 -14.52 -12.16
CA GLN A 168 4.61 -15.35 -11.13
C GLN A 168 4.72 -14.64 -9.78
N HIS A 169 3.64 -14.68 -8.99
CA HIS A 169 3.58 -14.08 -7.66
C HIS A 169 2.53 -14.79 -6.79
N ASP A 170 2.63 -14.66 -5.46
CA ASP A 170 1.73 -15.38 -4.55
C ASP A 170 0.31 -14.77 -4.49
N ALA A 171 0.20 -13.44 -4.42
CA ALA A 171 -1.10 -12.76 -4.31
C ALA A 171 -1.18 -11.39 -5.03
N GLU A 172 -2.41 -11.03 -5.43
CA GLU A 172 -2.76 -9.73 -6.02
C GLU A 172 -3.86 -9.01 -5.22
N VAL A 173 -3.61 -7.75 -4.85
CA VAL A 173 -4.53 -6.92 -4.06
C VAL A 173 -5.64 -6.35 -4.95
N PHE A 174 -6.89 -6.75 -4.74
CA PHE A 174 -8.03 -6.28 -5.55
C PHE A 174 -8.90 -5.22 -4.88
N ALA A 175 -8.88 -5.13 -3.55
CA ALA A 175 -9.59 -4.11 -2.78
C ALA A 175 -8.97 -3.91 -1.39
N ALA A 176 -9.30 -2.78 -0.75
CA ALA A 176 -9.09 -2.56 0.68
C ALA A 176 -10.23 -1.69 1.22
N PHE A 177 -10.64 -1.92 2.48
CA PHE A 177 -11.70 -1.15 3.13
C PHE A 177 -11.50 -1.10 4.65
N LYS A 178 -12.19 -0.18 5.34
CA LYS A 178 -12.11 -0.05 6.80
C LYS A 178 -13.36 -0.57 7.48
N LEU A 179 -13.18 -1.43 8.48
CA LEU A 179 -14.25 -1.96 9.30
C LEU A 179 -14.90 -0.86 10.14
N THR A 180 -16.22 -0.74 10.02
CA THR A 180 -17.03 0.16 10.85
C THR A 180 -17.31 -0.52 12.19
N GLY A 181 -16.70 -0.02 13.26
CA GLY A 181 -16.83 -0.61 14.59
C GLY A 181 -16.49 0.36 15.72
N GLY A 182 -16.81 -0.04 16.96
CA GLY A 182 -16.48 0.72 18.15
C GLY A 182 -14.99 0.70 18.51
N VAL A 183 -14.64 1.33 19.63
CA VAL A 183 -13.26 1.34 20.15
C VAL A 183 -12.76 -0.05 20.54
N GLY A 184 -13.65 -0.94 20.98
CA GLY A 184 -13.32 -2.33 21.33
C GLY A 184 -13.17 -3.21 20.10
N TYR A 185 -12.25 -4.19 20.17
CA TYR A 185 -12.08 -5.21 19.15
C TYR A 185 -13.31 -6.13 19.12
N PRO A 186 -13.96 -6.36 17.95
CA PRO A 186 -15.21 -7.12 17.89
C PRO A 186 -15.04 -8.64 18.04
N GLY A 187 -13.81 -9.15 17.94
CA GLY A 187 -13.48 -10.57 17.96
C GLY A 187 -13.25 -11.12 16.55
N ASP A 188 -12.31 -12.06 16.44
CA ASP A 188 -11.69 -12.49 15.18
C ASP A 188 -12.72 -13.08 14.20
N GLY A 189 -13.68 -13.86 14.72
CA GLY A 189 -14.79 -14.38 13.91
C GLY A 189 -15.64 -13.30 13.24
N LYS A 190 -15.94 -12.18 13.93
CA LYS A 190 -16.71 -11.06 13.35
C LYS A 190 -15.90 -10.21 12.39
N VAL A 191 -14.59 -10.13 12.59
CA VAL A 191 -13.66 -9.49 11.66
C VAL A 191 -13.59 -10.32 10.37
N THR A 192 -13.47 -11.64 10.50
CA THR A 192 -13.42 -12.60 9.39
C THR A 192 -14.73 -12.62 8.61
N GLU A 193 -15.88 -12.76 9.27
CA GLU A 193 -17.22 -12.70 8.66
C GLU A 193 -17.43 -11.41 7.84
N ALA A 194 -17.02 -10.25 8.39
CA ALA A 194 -17.12 -8.98 7.70
C ALA A 194 -16.07 -8.79 6.58
N ALA A 195 -14.89 -9.42 6.71
CA ALA A 195 -13.84 -9.44 5.69
C ALA A 195 -14.28 -10.26 4.49
N ASP A 196 -14.67 -11.51 4.73
CA ASP A 196 -15.14 -12.49 3.77
C ASP A 196 -16.28 -11.94 2.90
N ALA A 197 -17.44 -11.66 3.50
CA ALA A 197 -18.62 -11.18 2.80
C ALA A 197 -18.36 -9.89 1.98
N ARG A 198 -17.45 -9.02 2.47
CA ARG A 198 -17.13 -7.77 1.77
C ARG A 198 -16.07 -7.95 0.68
N CYS A 199 -15.08 -8.82 0.87
CA CYS A 199 -14.07 -9.12 -0.13
C CYS A 199 -14.68 -9.90 -1.29
N TYR A 200 -15.51 -10.92 -1.04
CA TYR A 200 -16.24 -11.62 -2.09
C TYR A 200 -17.13 -10.65 -2.88
N ALA A 201 -17.91 -9.78 -2.23
CA ALA A 201 -18.72 -8.77 -2.93
C ALA A 201 -17.90 -7.77 -3.78
N LEU A 202 -16.67 -7.44 -3.37
CA LEU A 202 -15.79 -6.50 -4.08
C LEU A 202 -14.98 -7.15 -5.22
N ARG A 203 -14.95 -8.48 -5.34
CA ARG A 203 -14.11 -9.18 -6.32
C ARG A 203 -14.50 -8.86 -7.77
N TYR A 204 -15.81 -8.70 -8.02
CA TYR A 204 -16.37 -8.31 -9.31
C TYR A 204 -16.06 -6.86 -9.74
N ASP A 205 -15.56 -5.99 -8.84
CA ASP A 205 -15.06 -4.64 -9.18
C ASP A 205 -13.58 -4.65 -9.62
N TYR A 206 -12.97 -5.83 -9.78
CA TYR A 206 -11.57 -6.01 -10.17
C TYR A 206 -11.40 -7.09 -11.24
N ALA A 207 -11.93 -8.27 -10.94
CA ALA A 207 -12.10 -9.37 -11.87
C ALA A 207 -13.58 -9.39 -12.27
N MET A 208 -13.99 -8.43 -13.10
CA MET A 208 -15.34 -8.34 -13.66
C MET A 208 -15.72 -9.60 -14.46
N ASP A 209 -14.76 -10.22 -15.15
CA ASP A 209 -14.96 -11.47 -15.88
C ASP A 209 -14.55 -12.67 -15.02
N ALA A 210 -15.53 -13.21 -14.28
CA ALA A 210 -15.35 -14.40 -13.44
C ALA A 210 -14.87 -15.63 -14.23
N TRP A 211 -15.18 -15.74 -15.51
CA TRP A 211 -14.74 -16.86 -16.37
C TRP A 211 -13.27 -16.73 -16.83
N ALA A 212 -12.65 -15.58 -16.58
CA ALA A 212 -11.22 -15.37 -16.82
C ALA A 212 -10.38 -15.58 -15.54
N VAL A 213 -11.02 -15.76 -14.38
CA VAL A 213 -10.34 -16.15 -13.13
C VAL A 213 -10.06 -17.67 -13.19
N PRO A 214 -8.82 -18.12 -12.96
CA PRO A 214 -8.51 -19.55 -12.92
C PRO A 214 -9.25 -20.26 -11.77
N GLN A 215 -9.50 -21.55 -11.94
CA GLN A 215 -10.21 -22.39 -10.97
C GLN A 215 -9.38 -22.69 -9.71
N ASP A 216 -8.06 -22.58 -9.82
CA ASP A 216 -7.12 -22.68 -8.71
C ASP A 216 -6.87 -21.33 -8.02
N VAL A 217 -7.78 -20.35 -8.15
CA VAL A 217 -7.68 -19.02 -7.53
C VAL A 217 -8.90 -18.70 -6.68
N ASP A 218 -8.65 -18.20 -5.46
CA ASP A 218 -9.68 -17.85 -4.49
C ASP A 218 -9.40 -16.50 -3.80
N VAL A 219 -10.37 -16.00 -3.04
CA VAL A 219 -10.31 -14.76 -2.27
C VAL A 219 -9.68 -15.02 -0.89
N TYR A 220 -8.59 -14.31 -0.62
CA TYR A 220 -7.95 -14.24 0.68
C TYR A 220 -8.09 -12.81 1.25
N PHE A 221 -7.89 -12.65 2.55
CA PHE A 221 -7.92 -11.35 3.20
C PHE A 221 -6.91 -11.23 4.33
N LEU A 222 -6.29 -10.06 4.43
CA LEU A 222 -5.50 -9.65 5.59
C LEU A 222 -6.42 -8.83 6.50
N THR A 223 -6.48 -9.19 7.78
CA THR A 223 -7.40 -8.60 8.75
C THR A 223 -6.68 -7.94 9.92
N PRO A 224 -7.28 -6.90 10.54
CA PRO A 224 -6.69 -6.24 11.70
C PRO A 224 -6.82 -7.14 12.93
N THR A 225 -5.72 -7.46 13.60
CA THR A 225 -5.78 -8.23 14.86
C THR A 225 -6.17 -7.37 16.05
N ARG A 226 -6.48 -8.04 17.17
CA ARG A 226 -6.66 -7.38 18.47
C ARG A 226 -5.48 -6.48 18.87
N GLN A 227 -4.27 -6.73 18.37
CA GLN A 227 -3.11 -5.87 18.62
C GLN A 227 -3.10 -4.63 17.74
N SER A 228 -3.19 -4.78 16.41
CA SER A 228 -3.23 -3.63 15.49
C SER A 228 -4.45 -2.74 15.76
N TRP A 229 -5.60 -3.34 16.13
CA TRP A 229 -6.81 -2.61 16.50
C TRP A 229 -6.64 -1.65 17.68
N ARG A 230 -5.78 -1.98 18.67
CA ARG A 230 -5.43 -1.05 19.77
C ARG A 230 -4.59 0.13 19.29
N LEU A 231 -3.87 -0.03 18.19
CA LEU A 231 -3.04 1.02 17.56
C LEU A 231 -3.81 1.84 16.51
N GLY A 232 -5.09 1.52 16.29
CA GLY A 232 -5.99 2.26 15.40
C GLY A 232 -6.20 1.62 14.02
N ASP A 233 -5.59 0.47 13.76
CA ASP A 233 -5.82 -0.26 12.51
C ASP A 233 -7.23 -0.87 12.45
N ARG A 234 -7.87 -0.71 11.30
CA ARG A 234 -9.24 -1.15 10.99
C ARG A 234 -9.33 -1.69 9.56
N GLU A 235 -8.20 -1.82 8.87
CA GLU A 235 -8.17 -2.03 7.43
C GLU A 235 -8.17 -3.53 7.10
N VAL A 236 -9.08 -3.93 6.23
CA VAL A 236 -9.09 -5.25 5.61
C VAL A 236 -8.58 -5.09 4.18
N THR A 237 -7.59 -5.89 3.81
CA THR A 237 -7.03 -5.93 2.45
C THR A 237 -7.48 -7.23 1.79
N CYS A 238 -8.20 -7.11 0.66
CA CYS A 238 -8.72 -8.23 -0.10
C CYS A 238 -7.77 -8.63 -1.23
N LEU A 239 -7.47 -9.91 -1.32
CA LEU A 239 -6.44 -10.50 -2.17
C LEU A 239 -7.04 -11.61 -3.02
N PHE A 240 -6.56 -11.78 -4.24
CA PHE A 240 -6.61 -13.07 -4.93
C PHE A 240 -5.33 -13.83 -4.63
N GLY A 241 -5.42 -15.15 -4.52
CA GLY A 241 -4.30 -16.06 -4.30
C GLY A 241 -4.60 -17.45 -4.85
N ASN A 242 -3.59 -18.30 -4.99
CA ASN A 242 -3.79 -19.67 -5.46
C ASN A 242 -4.25 -20.60 -4.32
N THR A 243 -5.19 -21.50 -4.60
CA THR A 243 -5.70 -22.48 -3.61
C THR A 243 -4.66 -23.55 -3.25
N HIS A 244 -3.64 -23.76 -4.09
CA HIS A 244 -2.48 -24.59 -3.80
C HIS A 244 -1.32 -23.71 -3.33
N GLU A 245 -0.94 -23.81 -2.05
CA GLU A 245 0.04 -22.91 -1.40
C GLU A 245 1.34 -22.63 -2.18
N LYS A 246 1.83 -23.59 -2.98
CA LYS A 246 3.09 -23.50 -3.73
C LYS A 246 2.93 -23.17 -5.21
N ALA A 247 1.71 -22.98 -5.67
CA ALA A 247 1.42 -22.41 -6.97
C ALA A 247 1.22 -20.89 -6.81
N GLY A 248 1.75 -20.11 -7.74
CA GLY A 248 1.53 -18.67 -7.78
C GLY A 248 0.53 -18.31 -8.88
N LEU A 249 -0.03 -17.11 -8.77
CA LEU A 249 -0.75 -16.44 -9.84
C LEU A 249 0.16 -16.23 -11.05
N LYS A 250 -0.43 -16.18 -12.25
CA LYS A 250 0.30 -16.02 -13.53
C LYS A 250 -0.24 -14.81 -14.28
N GLY A 251 0.38 -13.66 -14.09
CA GLY A 251 -0.17 -12.40 -14.58
C GLY A 251 -1.18 -11.79 -13.59
N SER A 252 -1.55 -10.53 -13.85
CA SER A 252 -2.65 -9.87 -13.12
C SER A 252 -4.01 -10.42 -13.56
N LEU A 253 -4.90 -10.62 -12.60
CA LEU A 253 -6.31 -10.99 -12.76
C LEU A 253 -7.20 -9.77 -13.07
N ARG A 254 -6.64 -8.56 -13.17
CA ARG A 254 -7.39 -7.33 -13.44
C ARG A 254 -8.03 -7.36 -14.83
N ASN A 255 -9.35 -7.51 -14.85
CA ASN A 255 -10.18 -7.27 -16.02
C ASN A 255 -11.28 -6.25 -15.70
N ASP A 256 -10.87 -5.10 -15.13
CA ASP A 256 -11.75 -3.96 -14.86
C ASP A 256 -11.87 -3.02 -16.09
N GLY A 257 -12.65 -1.94 -15.96
CA GLY A 257 -12.85 -0.94 -17.01
C GLY A 257 -11.60 -0.15 -17.45
N ARG A 258 -10.39 -0.52 -16.99
CA ARG A 258 -9.10 -0.04 -17.54
C ARG A 258 -8.55 -0.95 -18.62
N THR A 259 -8.95 -2.22 -18.66
CA THR A 259 -8.50 -3.22 -19.64
C THR A 259 -9.61 -3.73 -20.55
N LEU A 260 -10.87 -3.61 -20.12
CA LEU A 260 -12.06 -3.95 -20.91
C LEU A 260 -12.64 -2.76 -21.70
N ASP A 261 -13.30 -3.05 -22.81
CA ASP A 261 -14.11 -2.08 -23.55
C ASP A 261 -15.51 -1.83 -22.94
N ALA A 262 -16.23 -0.86 -23.48
CA ALA A 262 -17.54 -0.45 -22.96
C ALA A 262 -18.65 -1.52 -23.12
N ASP A 263 -18.61 -2.35 -24.16
CA ASP A 263 -19.57 -3.43 -24.39
C ASP A 263 -19.29 -4.59 -23.44
N GLN A 264 -18.00 -4.94 -23.28
CA GLN A 264 -17.52 -5.92 -22.30
C GLN A 264 -17.92 -5.53 -20.87
N VAL A 265 -17.63 -4.29 -20.45
CA VAL A 265 -18.03 -3.77 -19.13
C VAL A 265 -19.55 -3.78 -18.95
N ALA A 266 -20.33 -3.45 -19.98
CA ALA A 266 -21.79 -3.48 -19.90
C ALA A 266 -22.33 -4.90 -19.72
N TYR A 267 -21.78 -5.89 -20.45
CA TYR A 267 -22.18 -7.29 -20.35
C TYR A 267 -21.85 -7.86 -18.97
N LEU A 268 -20.63 -7.64 -18.49
CA LEU A 268 -20.17 -8.15 -17.20
C LEU A 268 -20.92 -7.50 -16.03
N LYS A 269 -21.24 -6.20 -16.10
CA LYS A 269 -22.12 -5.54 -15.11
C LYS A 269 -23.56 -6.07 -15.10
N ALA A 270 -23.99 -6.79 -16.13
CA ALA A 270 -25.28 -7.45 -16.14
C ALA A 270 -25.20 -8.84 -15.52
N VAL A 271 -24.32 -9.72 -16.02
CA VAL A 271 -24.20 -11.09 -15.48
C VAL A 271 -23.67 -11.14 -14.04
N ASN A 272 -22.90 -10.14 -13.60
CA ASN A 272 -22.45 -10.08 -12.20
C ASN A 272 -23.56 -9.74 -11.21
N VAL A 273 -24.76 -9.36 -11.66
CA VAL A 273 -25.94 -9.26 -10.79
C VAL A 273 -26.45 -10.66 -10.44
N GLU A 274 -26.51 -11.60 -11.39
CA GLU A 274 -26.79 -13.02 -11.11
C GLU A 274 -25.68 -13.61 -10.22
N ASN A 275 -24.41 -13.42 -10.59
CA ASN A 275 -23.29 -14.00 -9.83
C ASN A 275 -23.28 -13.54 -8.35
N ALA A 276 -23.46 -12.24 -8.09
CA ALA A 276 -23.51 -11.71 -6.72
C ALA A 276 -24.77 -12.13 -5.93
N ALA A 277 -25.85 -12.51 -6.62
CA ALA A 277 -27.01 -13.11 -5.97
C ALA A 277 -26.77 -14.60 -5.67
N MET A 278 -26.06 -15.31 -6.54
CA MET A 278 -25.67 -16.72 -6.34
C MET A 278 -24.75 -16.87 -5.11
N ASP A 279 -23.82 -15.93 -4.89
CA ASP A 279 -22.97 -15.88 -3.69
C ASP A 279 -23.77 -15.84 -2.37
N GLY A 280 -25.01 -15.36 -2.41
CA GLY A 280 -25.91 -15.28 -1.25
C GLY A 280 -26.66 -16.58 -0.93
N GLN A 281 -26.23 -17.72 -1.48
CA GLN A 281 -26.88 -19.01 -1.28
C GLN A 281 -26.93 -19.39 0.22
N PRO A 282 -28.10 -19.79 0.75
CA PRO A 282 -28.21 -20.30 2.11
C PRO A 282 -27.36 -21.56 2.34
N VAL A 283 -26.76 -21.64 3.53
CA VAL A 283 -26.02 -22.84 4.00
C VAL A 283 -26.99 -23.97 4.38
N ASP A 284 -28.12 -23.61 5.00
CA ASP A 284 -29.17 -24.57 5.39
C ASP A 284 -29.99 -25.01 4.15
N SER A 285 -30.34 -26.29 4.09
CA SER A 285 -31.08 -26.85 2.95
C SER A 285 -32.54 -26.35 2.92
N PRO A 286 -33.24 -26.46 1.77
CA PRO A 286 -34.69 -26.24 1.70
C PRO A 286 -35.53 -27.12 2.65
N ASP A 287 -35.01 -28.25 3.12
CA ASP A 287 -35.67 -29.10 4.12
C ASP A 287 -35.49 -28.56 5.55
N ASP A 288 -34.40 -27.84 5.82
CA ASP A 288 -34.05 -27.26 7.13
C ASP A 288 -34.56 -25.80 7.29
N ASP A 289 -34.33 -24.93 6.29
CA ASP A 289 -34.92 -23.59 6.18
C ASP A 289 -35.44 -23.29 4.76
N LEU A 290 -36.64 -23.80 4.48
CA LEU A 290 -37.41 -23.45 3.28
C LEU A 290 -37.64 -21.93 3.15
N ARG A 291 -37.75 -21.18 4.25
CA ARG A 291 -38.01 -19.74 4.19
C ARG A 291 -36.77 -18.99 3.71
N GLY A 292 -35.59 -19.29 4.27
CA GLY A 292 -34.32 -18.75 3.79
C GLY A 292 -34.08 -19.08 2.31
N SER A 293 -34.34 -20.33 1.92
CA SER A 293 -34.30 -20.78 0.52
C SER A 293 -35.24 -19.98 -0.39
N ARG A 294 -36.49 -19.76 0.02
CA ARG A 294 -37.47 -18.94 -0.74
C ARG A 294 -37.09 -17.46 -0.82
N GLU A 295 -36.53 -16.90 0.25
CA GLU A 295 -36.04 -15.52 0.29
C GLU A 295 -34.85 -15.33 -0.68
N TRP A 296 -33.93 -16.29 -0.75
CA TRP A 296 -32.84 -16.30 -1.74
C TRP A 296 -33.34 -16.49 -3.17
N ALA A 297 -34.27 -17.43 -3.42
CA ALA A 297 -34.87 -17.61 -4.73
C ALA A 297 -35.60 -16.34 -5.25
N ALA A 298 -36.18 -15.55 -4.34
CA ALA A 298 -36.75 -14.25 -4.67
C ALA A 298 -35.67 -13.23 -5.08
N GLN A 299 -34.51 -13.24 -4.41
CA GLN A 299 -33.34 -12.43 -4.77
C GLN A 299 -32.80 -12.83 -6.15
N MET A 300 -32.63 -14.12 -6.43
CA MET A 300 -32.22 -14.63 -7.76
C MET A 300 -33.19 -14.20 -8.87
N SER A 301 -34.50 -14.30 -8.65
CA SER A 301 -35.52 -13.80 -9.59
C SER A 301 -35.43 -12.27 -9.79
N GLY A 302 -35.10 -11.51 -8.74
CA GLY A 302 -34.83 -10.07 -8.82
C GLY A 302 -33.59 -9.75 -9.65
N ALA A 303 -32.47 -10.42 -9.35
CA ALA A 303 -31.19 -10.27 -10.04
C ALA A 303 -31.31 -10.53 -11.55
N LEU A 304 -31.94 -11.64 -11.93
CA LEU A 304 -32.19 -12.00 -13.34
C LEU A 304 -33.18 -11.04 -14.03
N THR A 305 -34.05 -10.34 -13.28
CA THR A 305 -34.88 -9.26 -13.82
C THR A 305 -34.02 -8.05 -14.19
N GLU A 306 -33.10 -7.67 -13.30
CA GLU A 306 -32.19 -6.55 -13.50
C GLU A 306 -31.16 -6.82 -14.61
N GLU A 307 -30.56 -8.03 -14.64
CA GLU A 307 -29.69 -8.46 -15.72
C GLU A 307 -30.40 -8.38 -17.08
N ALA A 308 -31.59 -8.97 -17.21
CA ALA A 308 -32.35 -8.94 -18.46
C ALA A 308 -32.72 -7.53 -18.90
N ALA A 309 -32.87 -6.57 -17.98
CA ALA A 309 -33.05 -5.16 -18.29
C ALA A 309 -31.73 -4.54 -18.82
N LYS A 310 -30.62 -4.65 -18.06
CA LYS A 310 -29.32 -4.12 -18.48
C LYS A 310 -28.88 -4.66 -19.85
N LEU A 311 -29.10 -5.95 -20.11
CA LEU A 311 -28.79 -6.59 -21.38
C LEU A 311 -29.68 -6.14 -22.56
N ARG A 312 -30.87 -5.57 -22.31
CA ARG A 312 -31.72 -4.99 -23.37
C ARG A 312 -31.40 -3.53 -23.65
N ASP A 313 -31.13 -2.78 -22.60
CA ASP A 313 -30.98 -1.32 -22.67
C ASP A 313 -29.64 -0.89 -23.29
N HIS A 314 -28.64 -1.79 -23.31
CA HIS A 314 -27.33 -1.52 -23.91
C HIS A 314 -27.33 -1.70 -25.45
N PRO A 315 -26.81 -0.73 -26.23
CA PRO A 315 -26.85 -0.75 -27.70
C PRO A 315 -25.74 -1.60 -28.34
N TRP A 316 -25.82 -2.94 -28.19
CA TRP A 316 -24.79 -3.90 -28.62
C TRP A 316 -24.24 -3.72 -30.06
N PRO A 317 -22.97 -4.06 -30.30
CA PRO A 317 -22.39 -4.12 -31.64
C PRO A 317 -23.07 -5.21 -32.48
N ALA A 318 -23.06 -5.05 -33.81
CA ALA A 318 -23.87 -5.86 -34.72
C ALA A 318 -23.65 -7.38 -34.59
N GLY A 319 -22.43 -7.82 -34.27
CA GLY A 319 -22.10 -9.23 -34.03
C GLY A 319 -22.68 -9.79 -32.72
N ALA A 320 -22.84 -8.96 -31.69
CA ALA A 320 -23.30 -9.37 -30.35
C ALA A 320 -24.82 -9.24 -30.17
N LYS A 321 -25.52 -8.39 -30.93
CA LYS A 321 -26.99 -8.16 -30.81
C LYS A 321 -27.81 -9.46 -30.73
N LYS A 322 -27.62 -10.38 -31.69
CA LYS A 322 -28.39 -11.63 -31.75
C LYS A 322 -27.96 -12.65 -30.68
N PRO A 323 -26.67 -12.86 -30.41
CA PRO A 323 -26.22 -13.64 -29.25
C PRO A 323 -26.78 -13.13 -27.90
N VAL A 324 -26.64 -11.84 -27.58
CA VAL A 324 -27.12 -11.29 -26.29
C VAL A 324 -28.64 -11.37 -26.18
N ALA A 325 -29.38 -11.16 -27.27
CA ALA A 325 -30.84 -11.38 -27.26
C ALA A 325 -31.25 -12.83 -26.92
N LYS A 326 -30.40 -13.83 -27.20
CA LYS A 326 -30.63 -15.21 -26.73
C LYS A 326 -30.35 -15.36 -25.23
N VAL A 327 -29.28 -14.75 -24.72
CA VAL A 327 -28.98 -14.72 -23.28
C VAL A 327 -30.16 -14.12 -22.53
N VAL A 328 -30.67 -12.96 -22.95
CA VAL A 328 -31.88 -12.33 -22.38
C VAL A 328 -33.08 -13.29 -22.34
N ALA A 329 -33.35 -14.03 -23.43
CA ALA A 329 -34.48 -14.98 -23.48
C ALA A 329 -34.29 -16.18 -22.55
N GLN A 330 -33.04 -16.61 -22.32
CA GLN A 330 -32.69 -17.67 -21.37
C GLN A 330 -32.78 -17.19 -19.93
N VAL A 331 -32.19 -16.03 -19.61
CA VAL A 331 -32.28 -15.34 -18.31
C VAL A 331 -33.74 -15.20 -17.91
N GLU A 332 -34.63 -14.77 -18.82
CA GLU A 332 -36.07 -14.72 -18.55
C GLU A 332 -36.73 -16.07 -18.28
N ALA A 333 -36.21 -17.17 -18.84
CA ALA A 333 -36.71 -18.52 -18.57
C ALA A 333 -36.26 -19.01 -17.19
N VAL A 334 -34.96 -18.88 -16.89
CA VAL A 334 -34.37 -19.21 -15.58
C VAL A 334 -35.05 -18.41 -14.47
N ARG A 335 -35.26 -17.10 -14.67
CA ARG A 335 -36.00 -16.20 -13.76
C ARG A 335 -37.40 -16.69 -13.42
N ARG A 336 -38.12 -17.30 -14.38
CA ARG A 336 -39.49 -17.82 -14.13
C ARG A 336 -39.49 -19.04 -13.21
N GLU A 337 -38.45 -19.87 -13.26
CA GLU A 337 -38.32 -21.00 -12.34
C GLU A 337 -37.90 -20.53 -10.95
N TRP A 338 -36.97 -19.57 -10.83
CA TRP A 338 -36.65 -18.93 -9.54
C TRP A 338 -37.86 -18.25 -8.89
N ALA A 339 -38.70 -17.58 -9.68
CA ALA A 339 -39.96 -17.02 -9.19
C ALA A 339 -40.96 -18.08 -8.69
N ARG A 340 -40.89 -19.33 -9.20
CA ARG A 340 -41.68 -20.47 -8.68
C ARG A 340 -41.05 -21.04 -7.42
N ALA A 341 -39.73 -21.19 -7.37
CA ALA A 341 -39.01 -21.61 -6.17
C ALA A 341 -39.30 -20.68 -4.98
N ALA A 342 -39.26 -19.36 -5.18
CA ALA A 342 -39.66 -18.36 -4.18
C ALA A 342 -41.13 -18.50 -3.70
N ALA A 343 -42.00 -19.02 -4.56
CA ALA A 343 -43.41 -19.24 -4.30
C ALA A 343 -43.75 -20.67 -3.81
N ALA A 344 -42.75 -21.55 -3.66
CA ALA A 344 -42.97 -22.96 -3.31
C ALA A 344 -43.59 -23.15 -1.92
N ASP A 345 -44.58 -24.03 -1.81
CA ASP A 345 -45.25 -24.34 -0.55
C ASP A 345 -44.48 -25.36 0.32
N ASP A 346 -43.63 -26.18 -0.30
CA ASP A 346 -42.80 -27.20 0.33
C ASP A 346 -41.41 -27.34 -0.34
N ALA A 347 -40.49 -28.06 0.32
CA ALA A 347 -39.12 -28.27 -0.16
C ALA A 347 -39.08 -29.03 -1.50
N ASN A 348 -39.94 -30.04 -1.69
CA ASN A 348 -40.01 -30.77 -2.96
C ASN A 348 -40.33 -29.82 -4.13
N SER A 349 -41.35 -28.96 -3.98
CA SER A 349 -41.76 -27.97 -4.98
C SER A 349 -40.69 -26.90 -5.24
N TYR A 350 -39.87 -26.62 -4.23
CA TYR A 350 -38.68 -25.77 -4.35
C TYR A 350 -37.61 -26.45 -5.21
N TYR A 351 -37.17 -27.66 -4.86
CA TYR A 351 -36.17 -28.44 -5.61
C TYR A 351 -36.61 -28.64 -7.07
N ASP A 352 -37.86 -29.01 -7.29
CA ASP A 352 -38.48 -29.16 -8.61
C ASP A 352 -38.25 -27.93 -9.52
N SER A 353 -38.32 -26.74 -8.92
CA SER A 353 -38.15 -25.46 -9.61
C SER A 353 -36.69 -25.05 -9.73
N TYR A 354 -35.88 -25.33 -8.70
CA TYR A 354 -34.43 -25.14 -8.70
C TYR A 354 -33.75 -25.99 -9.81
N ASP A 355 -34.08 -27.27 -9.90
CA ASP A 355 -33.55 -28.19 -10.91
C ASP A 355 -33.91 -27.73 -12.34
N ARG A 356 -35.15 -27.25 -12.54
CA ARG A 356 -35.56 -26.63 -13.81
C ARG A 356 -34.75 -25.36 -14.11
N ALA A 357 -34.46 -24.52 -13.11
CA ALA A 357 -33.62 -23.35 -13.29
C ALA A 357 -32.19 -23.74 -13.70
N MET A 358 -31.60 -24.75 -13.04
CA MET A 358 -30.27 -25.27 -13.36
C MET A 358 -30.19 -25.87 -14.76
N VAL A 359 -31.17 -26.68 -15.17
CA VAL A 359 -31.25 -27.26 -16.53
C VAL A 359 -31.42 -26.18 -17.60
N LEU A 360 -32.14 -25.09 -17.31
CA LEU A 360 -32.28 -23.95 -18.23
C LEU A 360 -31.01 -23.10 -18.30
N SER A 361 -30.14 -23.11 -17.28
CA SER A 361 -28.87 -22.38 -17.24
C SER A 361 -27.72 -23.07 -18.01
N ASN A 362 -27.97 -23.35 -19.30
CA ASN A 362 -26.96 -23.84 -20.24
C ASN A 362 -25.91 -22.76 -20.57
N PRO A 363 -24.60 -22.98 -20.34
CA PRO A 363 -23.55 -22.03 -20.64
C PRO A 363 -23.35 -21.73 -22.15
N ASP A 364 -23.74 -22.61 -23.09
CA ASP A 364 -23.51 -22.46 -24.54
C ASP A 364 -24.04 -21.13 -25.11
N THR A 365 -25.17 -20.66 -24.59
CA THR A 365 -25.78 -19.38 -24.99
C THR A 365 -24.89 -18.22 -24.57
N ALA A 366 -24.40 -18.24 -23.33
CA ALA A 366 -23.46 -17.26 -22.79
C ALA A 366 -22.12 -17.33 -23.54
N VAL A 367 -21.57 -18.52 -23.78
CA VAL A 367 -20.36 -18.75 -24.61
C VAL A 367 -20.50 -18.05 -25.96
N THR A 368 -21.66 -18.17 -26.63
CA THR A 368 -21.91 -17.55 -27.93
C THR A 368 -21.89 -16.02 -27.87
N ALA A 369 -22.47 -15.42 -26.81
CA ALA A 369 -22.46 -13.97 -26.61
C ALA A 369 -21.08 -13.45 -26.19
N ARG A 370 -20.45 -14.12 -25.24
CA ARG A 370 -19.11 -13.81 -24.72
C ARG A 370 -18.05 -13.87 -25.82
N LYS A 371 -18.11 -14.88 -26.71
CA LYS A 371 -17.27 -14.96 -27.92
C LYS A 371 -17.47 -13.79 -28.88
N ALA A 372 -18.70 -13.30 -29.03
CA ALA A 372 -19.00 -12.13 -29.87
C ALA A 372 -18.53 -10.80 -29.25
N LEU A 373 -18.23 -10.79 -27.95
CA LEU A 373 -17.70 -9.66 -27.18
C LEU A 373 -16.20 -9.81 -26.83
N GLY A 374 -15.54 -10.87 -27.27
CA GLY A 374 -14.12 -11.11 -26.96
C GLY A 374 -13.84 -11.43 -25.48
N LEU A 375 -14.85 -11.86 -24.71
CA LEU A 375 -14.73 -12.27 -23.31
C LEU A 375 -14.31 -13.75 -23.20
N ALA A 376 -13.91 -14.20 -22.00
CA ALA A 376 -13.53 -15.59 -21.77
C ALA A 376 -14.68 -16.57 -22.12
N THR A 377 -14.37 -17.71 -22.73
CA THR A 377 -15.41 -18.66 -23.22
C THR A 377 -15.43 -20.00 -22.50
N THR A 378 -14.57 -20.20 -21.51
CA THR A 378 -14.58 -21.41 -20.67
C THR A 378 -15.47 -21.12 -19.46
N PRO A 379 -16.62 -21.80 -19.28
CA PRO A 379 -17.38 -21.68 -18.05
C PRO A 379 -16.58 -22.24 -16.86
N PRO A 380 -16.75 -21.70 -15.63
CA PRO A 380 -16.27 -22.37 -14.43
C PRO A 380 -16.89 -23.76 -14.31
N SER A 381 -16.18 -24.67 -13.68
CA SER A 381 -16.60 -26.05 -13.50
C SER A 381 -17.79 -26.14 -12.53
N SER A 382 -18.55 -27.24 -12.61
CA SER A 382 -19.69 -27.44 -11.72
C SER A 382 -19.30 -27.77 -10.28
N GLU A 383 -18.05 -28.17 -10.03
CA GLU A 383 -17.57 -28.56 -8.70
C GLU A 383 -17.53 -27.34 -7.75
N ASP A 384 -17.33 -26.13 -8.28
CA ASP A 384 -17.40 -24.87 -7.52
C ASP A 384 -18.79 -24.59 -6.90
N ARG A 385 -19.86 -25.24 -7.40
CA ARG A 385 -21.23 -25.02 -6.90
C ARG A 385 -21.51 -25.75 -5.58
N ASP A 386 -20.86 -26.90 -5.36
CA ASP A 386 -21.01 -27.67 -4.11
C ASP A 386 -20.03 -27.18 -3.03
N SER A 387 -18.93 -26.54 -3.44
CA SER A 387 -17.94 -25.90 -2.55
C SER A 387 -18.53 -24.82 -1.63
N GLY A 388 -19.62 -24.16 -2.02
CA GLY A 388 -20.26 -23.09 -1.24
C GLY A 388 -21.06 -23.54 -0.02
N GLY A 389 -21.46 -24.82 0.06
CA GLY A 389 -22.31 -25.34 1.16
C GLY A 389 -21.67 -26.46 1.99
N GLY A 390 -20.57 -27.06 1.52
CA GLY A 390 -20.01 -28.31 2.06
C GLY A 390 -18.78 -28.17 2.96
N GLY A 391 -18.43 -26.95 3.41
CA GLY A 391 -17.13 -26.68 4.03
C GLY A 391 -17.19 -25.82 5.28
N GLY A 392 -17.32 -26.45 6.45
CA GLY A 392 -16.93 -25.86 7.74
C GLY A 392 -15.41 -25.68 7.90
N GLY A 393 -14.69 -25.49 6.80
CA GLY A 393 -13.32 -25.02 6.80
C GLY A 393 -13.36 -23.53 7.05
N SER A 394 -12.78 -23.09 8.16
CA SER A 394 -12.55 -21.66 8.41
C SER A 394 -11.86 -21.05 7.19
N GLY A 395 -12.55 -20.12 6.50
CA GLY A 395 -11.89 -19.20 5.58
C GLY A 395 -10.67 -18.65 6.31
N SER A 396 -9.48 -18.98 5.80
CA SER A 396 -8.28 -19.10 6.64
C SER A 396 -7.89 -17.74 7.20
N ALA A 397 -8.35 -17.45 8.42
CA ALA A 397 -8.26 -16.13 9.02
C ALA A 397 -6.79 -15.78 9.28
N LEU A 398 -6.25 -14.89 8.45
CA LEU A 398 -4.87 -14.46 8.50
C LEU A 398 -4.72 -13.40 9.59
N GLU A 399 -4.56 -13.84 10.83
CA GLU A 399 -4.21 -12.96 11.95
C GLU A 399 -2.78 -12.40 11.77
N VAL A 400 -2.67 -11.07 11.65
CA VAL A 400 -1.41 -10.28 11.54
C VAL A 400 -1.07 -9.49 12.81
#